data_AF-K0J7X6-F1
#
_entry.id   AF-K0J7X6-F1
#
_cell.length_a   1.000
_cell.length_b   1.000
_cell.length_c   1.000
_cell.angle_alpha   90.00
_cell.angle_beta   90.00
_cell.angle_gamma   90.00
#
_symmetry.space_group_name_H-M   'P 1'
#
loop_
_entity.id
_entity.type
_entity.pdbx_description
1 polymer ?
#
loop_
_entity_poly.entity_id
_entity_poly.type
_entity_poly.pdbx_seq_one_letter_code
_entity_poly.pdbx_strand_id
1 'polypeptide(L)'
;MFCNGPAKDYEFAKHILYSMNYKEEDLSRYIVQAPKRPKELVDIISSFRGIISFRLHSHIVACSLGVPGVSIMWDKKVKYFYENIQKPERVFELHSDSAKVITELIDAINNSYDEGIIREQKDFLKKLIVDSSVKNWRKE
;
A
#
# COMPACT_ATOMS: atom_id res chain seq x y z
N MET A 1 -9.91 -7.81 -2.58
CA MET A 1 -9.29 -6.80 -3.45
C MET A 1 -9.88 -5.43 -3.12
N PHE A 2 -9.10 -4.36 -3.26
CA PHE A 2 -9.57 -2.98 -3.16
C PHE A 2 -9.00 -2.14 -4.30
N CYS A 3 -9.64 -1.00 -4.59
CA CYS A 3 -9.18 -0.04 -5.59
C CYS A 3 -8.95 1.32 -4.91
N ASN A 4 -8.03 2.12 -5.45
CA ASN A 4 -7.72 3.44 -4.86
C ASN A 4 -8.76 4.53 -5.21
N GLY A 5 -9.81 4.21 -5.99
CA GLY A 5 -10.87 5.15 -6.38
C GLY A 5 -11.24 5.18 -7.87
N PRO A 6 -10.31 5.00 -8.84
CA PRO A 6 -10.67 5.04 -10.26
C PRO A 6 -11.69 3.96 -10.64
N ALA A 7 -12.79 4.35 -11.29
CA ALA A 7 -13.83 3.40 -11.72
C ALA A 7 -13.27 2.31 -12.64
N LYS A 8 -12.31 2.65 -13.52
CA LYS A 8 -11.65 1.69 -14.41
C LYS A 8 -10.89 0.59 -13.65
N ASP A 9 -10.28 0.91 -12.52
CA ASP A 9 -9.58 -0.09 -11.70
C ASP A 9 -10.59 -1.07 -11.09
N TYR A 10 -11.77 -0.57 -10.69
CA TYR A 10 -12.85 -1.38 -10.16
C TYR A 10 -13.45 -2.30 -11.23
N GLU A 11 -13.74 -1.78 -12.43
CA GLU A 11 -14.22 -2.60 -13.54
C GLU A 11 -13.18 -3.66 -13.97
N PHE A 12 -11.90 -3.31 -13.97
CA PHE A 12 -10.84 -4.29 -14.25
C PHE A 12 -10.79 -5.40 -13.18
N ALA A 13 -10.97 -5.05 -11.91
CA ALA A 13 -11.04 -6.02 -10.83
C ALA A 13 -12.23 -6.98 -11.00
N LYS A 14 -13.39 -6.51 -11.46
CA LYS A 14 -14.52 -7.39 -11.82
C LYS A 14 -14.17 -8.32 -12.97
N HIS A 15 -13.52 -7.80 -14.02
CA HIS A 15 -13.08 -8.61 -15.16
C HIS A 15 -12.15 -9.76 -14.73
N ILE A 16 -11.25 -9.52 -13.78
CA ILE A 16 -10.42 -10.58 -13.20
C ILE A 16 -11.30 -11.66 -12.56
N LEU A 17 -12.27 -11.29 -11.72
CA LEU A 17 -13.15 -12.27 -11.07
C LEU A 17 -14.02 -13.04 -12.05
N TYR A 18 -14.58 -12.39 -13.07
CA TYR A 18 -15.33 -13.09 -14.11
C TYR A 18 -14.45 -14.09 -14.87
N SER A 19 -13.18 -13.75 -15.14
CA SER A 19 -12.24 -14.67 -15.79
C SER A 19 -11.90 -15.90 -14.93
N MET A 20 -12.15 -15.80 -13.61
CA MET A 20 -12.03 -16.90 -12.65
C MET A 20 -13.36 -17.63 -12.41
N ASN A 21 -14.38 -17.41 -13.26
CA ASN A 21 -15.73 -17.99 -13.18
C ASN A 21 -16.58 -17.56 -11.96
N TYR A 22 -16.25 -16.44 -11.31
CA TYR A 22 -17.15 -15.85 -10.30
C TYR A 22 -18.31 -15.10 -10.96
N LYS A 23 -19.47 -15.06 -10.29
CA LYS A 23 -20.67 -14.38 -10.77
C LYS A 23 -20.84 -13.00 -10.12
N GLU A 24 -21.76 -12.19 -10.64
CA GLU A 24 -22.07 -10.84 -10.12
C GLU A 24 -22.38 -10.85 -8.62
N GLU A 25 -23.17 -11.84 -8.18
CA GLU A 25 -23.55 -12.05 -6.78
C GLU A 25 -22.35 -12.33 -5.85
N ASP A 26 -21.24 -12.87 -6.39
CA ASP A 26 -20.03 -13.17 -5.63
C ASP A 26 -19.12 -11.95 -5.44
N LEU A 27 -19.22 -10.94 -6.30
CA LEU A 27 -18.23 -9.85 -6.38
C LEU A 27 -18.06 -9.11 -5.04
N SER A 28 -19.16 -8.89 -4.33
CA SER A 28 -19.16 -8.20 -3.03
C SER A 28 -18.33 -8.90 -1.95
N ARG A 29 -18.06 -10.21 -2.10
CA ARG A 29 -17.21 -11.00 -1.19
C ARG A 29 -15.72 -10.80 -1.46
N TYR A 30 -15.35 -10.46 -2.69
CA TYR A 30 -13.97 -10.45 -3.15
C TYR A 30 -13.44 -9.05 -3.48
N ILE A 31 -14.31 -8.07 -3.73
CA ILE A 31 -13.94 -6.68 -4.02
C ILE A 31 -14.74 -5.74 -3.13
N VAL A 32 -14.03 -4.93 -2.35
CA VAL A 32 -14.66 -3.84 -1.58
C VAL A 32 -15.05 -2.70 -2.50
N GLN A 33 -16.12 -1.98 -2.16
CA GLN A 33 -16.56 -0.81 -2.92
C GLN A 33 -15.43 0.22 -3.03
N ALA A 34 -15.26 0.81 -4.23
CA ALA A 34 -14.25 1.84 -4.44
C ALA A 34 -14.52 3.05 -3.52
N PRO A 35 -13.50 3.56 -2.82
CA PRO A 35 -13.66 4.69 -1.91
C PRO A 35 -13.97 5.96 -2.69
N LYS A 36 -14.91 6.76 -2.18
CA LYS A 36 -15.26 8.08 -2.70
C LYS A 36 -14.52 9.20 -1.98
N ARG A 37 -13.97 8.92 -0.80
CA ARG A 37 -13.24 9.87 0.04
C ARG A 37 -11.94 9.26 0.55
N PRO A 38 -10.89 10.07 0.80
CA PRO A 38 -9.61 9.56 1.34
C PRO A 38 -9.77 8.77 2.65
N LYS A 39 -10.69 9.19 3.53
CA LYS A 39 -10.98 8.48 4.78
C LYS A 39 -11.47 7.04 4.51
N GLU A 40 -12.33 6.84 3.53
CA GLU A 40 -12.84 5.51 3.18
C GLU A 40 -11.72 4.59 2.70
N LEU A 41 -10.73 5.12 1.97
CA LEU A 41 -9.56 4.34 1.57
C LEU A 41 -8.72 3.91 2.79
N VAL A 42 -8.55 4.80 3.78
CA VAL A 42 -7.85 4.49 5.03
C VAL A 42 -8.59 3.39 5.79
N ASP A 43 -9.91 3.53 5.94
CA ASP A 43 -10.77 2.55 6.63
C ASP A 43 -10.70 1.18 5.92
N ILE A 44 -10.78 1.17 4.59
CA ILE A 44 -10.62 -0.04 3.77
C ILE A 44 -9.26 -0.70 4.02
N ILE A 45 -8.15 0.03 3.89
CA ILE A 45 -6.80 -0.53 4.07
C ILE A 45 -6.62 -1.08 5.49
N SER A 46 -7.17 -0.40 6.50
CA SER A 46 -7.10 -0.83 7.91
C SER A 46 -7.79 -2.17 8.20
N SER A 47 -8.77 -2.57 7.37
CA SER A 47 -9.49 -3.84 7.52
C SER A 47 -8.70 -5.06 7.04
N PHE A 48 -7.56 -4.87 6.36
CA PHE A 48 -6.72 -5.97 5.89
C PHE A 48 -5.62 -6.31 6.88
N ARG A 49 -5.27 -7.61 6.96
CA ARG A 49 -4.10 -8.08 7.72
C ARG A 49 -2.78 -7.79 7.03
N GLY A 50 -2.80 -7.66 5.71
CA GLY A 50 -1.66 -7.29 4.88
C GLY A 50 -2.11 -7.03 3.44
N ILE A 51 -1.30 -6.32 2.67
CA ILE A 51 -1.65 -5.92 1.30
C ILE A 51 -0.60 -6.34 0.26
N ILE A 52 -1.07 -6.64 -0.95
CA ILE A 52 -0.23 -6.68 -2.16
C ILE A 52 -0.72 -5.56 -3.06
N SER A 53 0.18 -4.67 -3.48
CA SER A 53 -0.16 -3.54 -4.34
C SER A 53 1.06 -3.11 -5.16
N PHE A 54 0.84 -2.43 -6.27
CA PHE A 54 1.90 -1.76 -7.04
C PHE A 54 1.88 -0.23 -6.86
N ARG A 55 0.92 0.30 -6.10
CA ARG A 55 0.74 1.74 -5.88
C ARG A 55 1.41 2.17 -4.58
N LEU A 56 2.38 3.07 -4.68
CA LEU A 56 3.10 3.63 -3.53
C LEU A 56 2.16 4.16 -2.43
N HIS A 57 1.12 4.91 -2.79
CA HIS A 57 0.22 5.51 -1.80
C HIS A 57 -0.51 4.47 -0.94
N SER A 58 -0.85 3.31 -1.51
CA SER A 58 -1.46 2.21 -0.75
C SER A 58 -0.49 1.71 0.33
N HIS A 59 0.80 1.60 -0.01
CA HIS A 59 1.85 1.17 0.91
C HIS A 59 2.15 2.20 2.01
N ILE A 60 2.15 3.50 1.68
CA ILE A 60 2.34 4.57 2.67
C ILE A 60 1.21 4.55 3.72
N VAL A 61 -0.04 4.42 3.27
CA VAL A 61 -1.20 4.35 4.17
C VAL A 61 -1.14 3.08 5.02
N ALA A 62 -0.91 1.93 4.41
CA ALA A 62 -0.81 0.65 5.11
C ALA A 62 0.30 0.67 6.18
N CYS A 63 1.50 1.10 5.81
CA CYS A 63 2.63 1.28 6.72
C CYS A 63 2.30 2.22 7.89
N SER A 64 1.61 3.34 7.61
CA SER A 64 1.20 4.28 8.66
C SER A 64 0.21 3.68 9.67
N LEU A 65 -0.58 2.69 9.24
CA LEU A 65 -1.55 1.94 10.03
C LEU A 65 -0.96 0.66 10.67
N GLY A 66 0.32 0.35 10.41
CA GLY A 66 0.93 -0.91 10.83
C GLY A 66 0.49 -2.13 10.03
N VAL A 67 -0.21 -1.95 8.90
CA VAL A 67 -0.62 -3.04 8.01
C VAL A 67 0.55 -3.39 7.07
N PRO A 68 1.16 -4.58 7.18
CA PRO A 68 2.29 -4.97 6.35
C PRO A 68 1.91 -5.12 4.88
N GLY A 69 2.81 -4.67 4.00
CA GLY A 69 2.65 -4.74 2.55
C GLY A 69 3.80 -5.44 1.86
N VAL A 70 3.49 -6.04 0.71
CA VAL A 70 4.44 -6.50 -0.30
C VAL A 70 4.11 -5.80 -1.61
N SER A 71 5.11 -5.36 -2.35
CA SER A 71 4.91 -4.63 -3.60
C SER A 71 5.33 -5.38 -4.83
N ILE A 72 4.53 -5.22 -5.89
CA ILE A 72 4.99 -5.46 -7.26
C ILE A 72 5.57 -4.14 -7.78
N MET A 73 6.81 -4.16 -8.24
CA MET A 73 7.56 -2.99 -8.67
C MET A 73 7.02 -2.48 -10.00
N TRP A 74 6.29 -1.37 -9.93
CA TRP A 74 5.82 -0.60 -11.08
C TRP A 74 6.69 0.63 -11.35
N ASP A 75 7.23 1.24 -10.29
CA ASP A 75 8.08 2.41 -10.38
C ASP A 75 9.17 2.41 -9.28
N LYS A 76 10.24 3.18 -9.51
CA LYS A 76 11.40 3.23 -8.60
C LYS A 76 11.06 3.79 -7.22
N LYS A 77 10.02 4.60 -7.06
CA LYS A 77 9.65 5.22 -5.77
C LYS A 77 9.17 4.17 -4.77
N VAL A 78 8.49 3.14 -5.24
CA VAL A 78 8.13 1.98 -4.41
C VAL A 78 9.38 1.34 -3.83
N LYS A 79 10.39 1.07 -4.67
CA LYS A 79 11.65 0.49 -4.21
C LYS A 79 12.33 1.36 -3.15
N TYR A 80 12.47 2.67 -3.42
CA TYR A 80 13.03 3.61 -2.45
C TYR A 80 12.25 3.68 -1.14
N PHE A 81 10.92 3.57 -1.19
CA PHE A 81 10.10 3.54 0.02
C PHE A 81 10.41 2.32 0.87
N TYR A 82 10.46 1.13 0.28
CA TYR A 82 10.75 -0.12 1.00
C TYR A 82 12.20 -0.17 1.52
N GLU A 83 13.16 0.40 0.81
CA GLU A 83 14.54 0.58 1.31
C GLU A 83 14.56 1.47 2.57
N ASN A 84 13.84 2.60 2.57
CA ASN A 84 13.80 3.55 3.70
C ASN A 84 13.14 2.99 4.97
N ILE A 85 12.22 2.03 4.83
CA ILE A 85 11.61 1.33 5.97
C ILE A 85 12.33 0.01 6.29
N GLN A 86 13.53 -0.20 5.71
CA GLN A 86 14.37 -1.39 5.89
C GLN A 86 13.67 -2.72 5.58
N LYS A 87 12.86 -2.74 4.51
CA LYS A 87 12.17 -3.92 3.99
C LYS A 87 12.34 -4.11 2.46
N PRO A 88 13.56 -3.98 1.89
CA PRO A 88 13.76 -4.10 0.44
C PRO A 88 13.36 -5.47 -0.13
N GLU A 89 13.38 -6.53 0.69
CA GLU A 89 12.98 -7.89 0.35
C GLU A 89 11.49 -8.00 -0.04
N ARG A 90 10.66 -7.04 0.36
CA ARG A 90 9.21 -7.02 0.09
C ARG A 90 8.86 -6.42 -1.28
N VAL A 91 9.83 -6.23 -2.18
CA VAL A 91 9.63 -5.65 -3.50
C VAL A 91 9.96 -6.68 -4.59
N PHE A 92 8.97 -7.04 -5.39
CA PHE A 92 9.04 -8.06 -6.42
C PHE A 92 8.87 -7.47 -7.81
N GLU A 93 9.51 -8.05 -8.82
CA GLU A 93 9.27 -7.69 -10.23
C GLU A 93 7.96 -8.31 -10.74
N LEU A 94 7.40 -7.76 -11.84
CA LEU A 94 6.12 -8.20 -12.42
C LEU A 94 6.08 -9.71 -12.76
N HIS A 95 7.22 -10.28 -13.14
CA HIS A 95 7.34 -11.70 -13.52
C HIS A 95 7.85 -12.59 -12.37
N SER A 96 7.84 -12.09 -11.14
CA SER A 96 8.22 -12.88 -9.97
C SER A 96 7.24 -14.02 -9.74
N ASP A 97 7.73 -15.11 -9.18
CA ASP A 97 6.91 -16.25 -8.78
C ASP A 97 5.86 -15.83 -7.75
N SER A 98 4.59 -16.02 -8.09
CA SER A 98 3.45 -15.73 -7.22
C SER A 98 3.53 -16.43 -5.86
N ALA A 99 4.06 -17.66 -5.80
CA ALA A 99 4.21 -18.39 -4.54
C ALA A 99 5.17 -17.66 -3.59
N LYS A 100 6.27 -17.10 -4.11
CA LYS A 100 7.22 -16.31 -3.32
C LYS A 100 6.61 -15.01 -2.82
N VAL A 101 5.82 -14.32 -3.64
CA VAL A 101 5.11 -13.10 -3.25
C VAL A 101 4.16 -13.38 -2.08
N ILE A 102 3.44 -14.49 -2.13
CA ILE A 102 2.51 -14.89 -1.07
C ILE A 102 3.26 -15.30 0.20
N THR A 103 4.33 -16.09 0.10
CA THR A 103 5.17 -16.46 1.25
C THR A 103 5.71 -15.22 1.96
N GLU A 104 6.26 -14.27 1.21
CA GLU A 104 6.78 -13.02 1.78
C GLU A 104 5.67 -12.18 2.45
N LEU A 105 4.45 -12.16 1.89
CA LEU A 105 3.34 -11.48 2.54
C LEU A 105 2.99 -12.14 3.88
N ILE A 106 2.95 -13.47 3.93
CA ILE A 106 2.68 -14.22 5.16
C ILE A 106 3.76 -13.93 6.21
N ASP A 107 5.03 -13.94 5.79
CA ASP A 107 6.16 -13.62 6.66
C ASP A 107 6.09 -12.18 7.15
N ALA A 108 5.67 -11.22 6.31
CA ALA A 108 5.46 -9.84 6.69
C ALA A 108 4.30 -9.63 7.66
N ILE A 109 3.23 -10.44 7.56
CA ILE A 109 2.11 -10.45 8.50
C ILE A 109 2.57 -10.94 9.88
N ASN A 110 3.42 -11.96 9.91
CA ASN A 110 3.96 -12.51 11.17
C ASN A 110 5.07 -11.62 11.75
N ASN A 111 5.87 -10.98 10.89
CA ASN A 111 6.98 -10.11 11.23
C ASN A 111 6.67 -8.69 10.75
N SER A 112 5.83 -7.99 11.52
CA SER A 112 5.39 -6.62 11.23
C SER A 112 6.55 -5.63 11.06
N TYR A 113 6.24 -4.36 10.78
CA TYR A 113 7.27 -3.32 10.70
C TYR A 113 7.95 -3.08 12.05
N ASP A 114 9.19 -2.62 12.02
CA ASP A 114 9.83 -2.03 13.19
C ASP A 114 9.22 -0.65 13.44
N GLU A 115 8.45 -0.52 14.52
CA GLU A 115 7.79 0.73 14.88
C GLU A 115 8.76 1.89 15.13
N GLY A 116 9.99 1.60 15.56
CA GLY A 116 11.07 2.57 15.73
C GLY A 116 11.45 3.22 14.41
N ILE A 117 11.70 2.41 13.38
CA ILE A 117 12.02 2.89 12.03
C ILE A 117 10.88 3.74 11.47
N ILE A 118 9.63 3.29 11.62
CA ILE A 118 8.48 4.04 11.11
C ILE A 118 8.32 5.38 11.84
N ARG A 119 8.56 5.41 13.16
CA ARG A 119 8.53 6.64 13.96
C ARG A 119 9.64 7.60 13.53
N GLU A 120 10.87 7.11 13.34
CA GLU A 120 11.99 7.93 12.85
C GLU A 120 11.70 8.59 11.51
N GLN A 121 11.13 7.84 10.56
CA GLN A 121 10.71 8.39 9.26
C GLN A 121 9.65 9.50 9.42
N LYS A 122 8.66 9.28 10.29
CA LYS A 122 7.62 10.29 10.60
C LYS A 122 8.23 11.54 11.22
N ASP A 123 9.15 11.40 12.15
CA ASP A 123 9.77 12.54 12.86
C ASP A 123 10.74 13.31 11.97
N PHE A 124 11.51 12.60 11.12
CA PHE A 124 12.33 13.22 10.08
C PHE A 124 11.48 14.10 9.14
N LEU A 125 10.36 13.57 8.63
CA LEU A 125 9.47 14.31 7.75
C LEU A 125 8.83 15.52 8.44
N LYS A 126 8.38 15.38 9.70
CA LYS A 126 7.85 16.51 10.48
C LYS A 126 8.88 17.63 10.59
N LYS A 127 10.13 17.30 10.93
CA LYS A 127 11.21 18.28 11.04
C LYS A 127 11.44 19.01 9.72
N LEU A 128 11.47 18.27 8.61
CA LEU A 128 11.68 18.84 7.27
C LEU A 128 10.54 19.79 6.84
N ILE A 129 9.29 19.45 7.18
CA ILE A 129 8.11 20.32 6.94
C ILE A 129 8.19 21.60 7.78
N VAL A 130 8.55 21.49 9.06
CA VAL A 130 8.72 22.67 9.93
C VAL A 130 9.84 23.57 9.41
N ASP A 131 11.01 22.99 9.10
CA ASP A 131 12.17 23.74 8.62
C ASP A 131 11.88 24.46 7.29
N SER A 132 11.18 23.81 6.37
CA SER A 132 10.78 24.42 5.09
C SER A 132 9.74 25.54 5.27
N SER A 133 8.78 25.35 6.18
CA SER A 133 7.77 26.36 6.49
C SER A 133 8.39 27.61 7.11
N VAL A 134 9.30 27.44 8.07
CA VAL A 134 10.03 28.55 8.72
C VAL A 134 10.94 29.29 7.74
N LYS A 135 11.63 28.56 6.84
CA LYS A 135 12.48 29.19 5.81
C LYS A 135 11.69 30.01 4.79
N ASN A 136 10.49 29.55 4.42
CA ASN A 136 9.62 30.30 3.52
C ASN A 136 9.03 31.54 4.20
N TRP A 137 8.70 31.47 5.49
CA TRP A 137 8.16 32.59 6.26
C TRP A 137 9.19 33.71 6.52
N ARG A 138 10.49 33.40 6.57
CA ARG A 138 11.57 34.40 6.73
C ARG A 138 12.00 35.08 5.44
N LYS A 139 11.37 34.74 4.30
CA LYS A 139 11.66 35.31 2.98
C LYS A 139 10.60 36.32 2.51
N GLU A 140 9.59 36.57 3.32
CA GLU A 140 8.61 37.67 3.18
C GLU A 140 8.93 38.77 4.19
#